data_AF-G3GZZ9-F1
#
_entry.id   AF-G3GZZ9-F1
#
_cell.length_a   1.000
_cell.length_b   1.000
_cell.length_c   1.000
_cell.angle_alpha   90.00
_cell.angle_beta   90.00
_cell.angle_gamma   90.00
#
_symmetry.space_group_name_H-M   'P 1'
#
loop_
_entity.id
_entity.type
_entity.pdbx_description
1 polymer ?
#
loop_
_entity_poly.entity_id
_entity_poly.type
_entity_poly.pdbx_seq_one_letter_code
_entity_poly.pdbx_strand_id
1 'polypeptide(L)'
;MFFEEFNQYLSSALNITLESGILTQIKHIIRSCLLSVEPAISTRYLPYQSFQLFGFDFMVDEELRVWLIEVNGAPACAQKLYAELCQGIVDIAISSVFPPPDTEQVPQPAEFIKL
;
A
#
# COMPACT_ATOMS: atom_id res chain seq x y z
N MET A 1 -5.36 -13.28 11.12
CA MET A 1 -6.48 -12.63 10.43
C MET A 1 -5.95 -11.79 9.28
N PHE A 2 -6.51 -11.97 8.07
CA PHE A 2 -6.24 -11.12 6.89
C PHE A 2 -7.51 -10.35 6.52
N PHE A 3 -7.44 -9.48 5.50
CA PHE A 3 -8.53 -8.59 5.11
C PHE A 3 -9.83 -9.32 4.78
N GLU A 4 -9.79 -10.50 4.18
CA GLU A 4 -11.01 -11.27 3.87
C GLU A 4 -11.79 -11.64 5.14
N GLU A 5 -11.10 -12.24 6.11
CA GLU A 5 -11.68 -12.62 7.40
C GLU A 5 -12.13 -11.40 8.21
N PHE A 6 -11.33 -10.32 8.20
CA PHE A 6 -11.71 -9.09 8.90
C PHE A 6 -12.92 -8.42 8.26
N ASN A 7 -13.02 -8.40 6.93
CA ASN A 7 -14.19 -7.89 6.22
C ASN A 7 -15.45 -8.71 6.53
N GLN A 8 -15.33 -10.05 6.59
CA GLN A 8 -16.44 -10.91 7.01
C GLN A 8 -16.90 -10.62 8.44
N TYR A 9 -15.96 -10.38 9.36
CA TYR A 9 -16.28 -9.95 10.72
C TYR A 9 -17.03 -8.61 10.73
N LEU A 10 -16.53 -7.60 10.03
CA LEU A 10 -17.16 -6.27 9.96
C LEU A 10 -18.58 -6.33 9.38
N SER A 11 -18.79 -7.14 8.33
CA SER A 11 -20.10 -7.31 7.71
C SER A 11 -21.10 -8.02 8.63
N SER A 12 -20.66 -9.04 9.37
CA SER A 12 -21.53 -9.79 10.28
C SER A 12 -21.81 -9.09 11.60
N ALA A 13 -20.81 -8.42 12.19
CA ALA A 13 -20.93 -7.82 13.52
C ALA A 13 -21.43 -6.36 13.46
N LEU A 14 -21.05 -5.60 12.44
CA LEU A 14 -21.27 -4.14 12.37
C LEU A 14 -22.07 -3.71 11.14
N ASN A 15 -22.42 -4.63 10.24
CA ASN A 15 -23.13 -4.34 8.99
C ASN A 15 -22.42 -3.28 8.10
N ILE A 16 -21.09 -3.33 8.07
CA ILE A 16 -20.24 -2.49 7.20
C ILE A 16 -19.25 -3.34 6.40
N THR A 17 -18.55 -2.75 5.43
CA THR A 17 -17.41 -3.39 4.77
C THR A 17 -16.10 -2.76 5.22
N LEU A 18 -15.01 -3.50 5.09
CA LEU A 18 -13.66 -3.02 5.32
C LEU A 18 -13.34 -1.79 4.44
N GLU A 19 -13.82 -1.79 3.19
CA GLU A 19 -13.59 -0.71 2.23
C GLU A 19 -14.26 0.61 2.65
N SER A 20 -15.56 0.57 2.96
CA SER A 20 -16.33 1.76 3.32
C SER A 20 -16.08 2.22 4.75
N GLY A 21 -15.84 1.29 5.67
CA GLY A 21 -15.62 1.60 7.09
C GLY A 21 -14.22 2.10 7.40
N ILE A 22 -13.19 1.52 6.79
CA ILE A 22 -11.80 1.67 7.26
C ILE A 22 -10.84 2.07 6.12
N LEU A 23 -10.81 1.34 4.99
CA LEU A 23 -9.78 1.55 3.96
C LEU A 23 -9.86 2.94 3.31
N THR A 24 -11.05 3.52 3.18
CA THR A 24 -11.19 4.89 2.67
C THR A 24 -10.38 5.91 3.50
N GLN A 25 -10.41 5.77 4.84
CA GLN A 25 -9.64 6.63 5.74
C GLN A 25 -8.14 6.31 5.68
N ILE A 26 -7.76 5.03 5.63
CA ILE A 26 -6.36 4.59 5.46
C ILE A 26 -5.75 5.20 4.19
N LYS A 27 -6.45 5.08 3.04
CA LYS A 27 -6.02 5.65 1.75
C LYS A 27 -5.84 7.15 1.84
N HIS A 28 -6.78 7.84 2.49
CA HIS A 28 -6.69 9.28 2.73
C HIS A 28 -5.44 9.66 3.55
N ILE A 29 -5.19 8.96 4.67
CA ILE A 29 -4.05 9.23 5.55
C ILE A 29 -2.72 9.00 4.82
N ILE A 30 -2.56 7.86 4.13
CA ILE A 30 -1.34 7.55 3.37
C ILE A 30 -1.06 8.65 2.35
N ARG A 31 -2.08 9.05 1.58
CA ARG A 31 -1.94 10.10 0.57
C ARG A 31 -1.56 11.43 1.19
N SER A 32 -2.19 11.81 2.29
CA SER A 32 -1.88 13.04 3.03
C SER A 32 -0.45 13.05 3.56
N CYS A 33 0.03 11.96 4.16
CA CYS A 33 1.40 11.84 4.63
C CYS A 33 2.41 11.98 3.49
N LEU A 34 2.26 11.20 2.41
CA LEU A 34 3.23 11.17 1.31
C LEU A 34 3.25 12.49 0.52
N LEU A 35 2.09 13.09 0.25
CA LEU A 35 2.02 14.39 -0.45
C LEU A 35 2.60 15.53 0.40
N SER A 36 2.45 15.47 1.72
CA SER A 36 2.98 16.53 2.60
C SER A 36 4.52 16.63 2.56
N VAL A 37 5.20 15.51 2.31
CA VAL A 37 6.67 15.44 2.25
C VAL A 37 7.22 15.43 0.83
N GLU A 38 6.38 15.24 -0.19
CA GLU A 38 6.79 15.14 -1.61
C GLU A 38 7.74 16.26 -2.04
N PRO A 39 7.51 17.56 -1.75
CA PRO A 39 8.42 18.63 -2.19
C PRO A 39 9.83 18.52 -1.60
N ALA A 40 9.98 17.87 -0.44
CA ALA A 40 11.24 17.73 0.26
C ALA A 40 12.03 16.48 -0.16
N ILE A 41 11.35 15.44 -0.65
CA ILE A 41 11.97 14.13 -0.92
C ILE A 41 11.91 13.69 -2.38
N SER A 42 11.14 14.37 -3.23
CA SER A 42 10.96 13.98 -4.62
C SER A 42 12.27 13.98 -5.40
N THR A 43 12.54 12.89 -6.12
CA THR A 43 13.73 12.74 -6.96
C THR A 43 13.47 13.08 -8.43
N ARG A 44 12.32 13.69 -8.75
CA ARG A 44 11.86 13.91 -10.13
C ARG A 44 12.87 14.66 -11.02
N TYR A 45 13.64 15.57 -10.45
CA TYR A 45 14.63 16.39 -11.15
C TYR A 45 16.07 16.11 -10.72
N LEU A 46 16.31 14.99 -10.05
CA LEU A 46 17.63 14.57 -9.59
C LEU A 46 18.30 13.64 -10.61
N PRO A 47 19.65 13.51 -10.60
CA PRO A 47 20.36 12.59 -11.49
C PRO A 47 20.18 11.11 -11.12
N TYR A 48 19.34 10.81 -10.13
CA TYR A 48 18.99 9.46 -9.69
C TYR A 48 17.48 9.40 -9.41
N GLN A 49 16.94 8.17 -9.38
CA GLN A 49 15.55 7.91 -9.02
C GLN A 49 15.47 7.11 -7.72
N SER A 50 14.35 7.21 -7.02
CA SER A 50 14.11 6.46 -5.78
C SER A 50 12.70 5.89 -5.74
N PHE A 51 12.59 4.71 -5.14
CA PHE A 51 11.35 4.15 -4.63
C PHE A 51 11.62 3.66 -3.20
N GLN A 52 10.58 3.60 -2.38
CA GLN A 52 10.69 3.07 -1.02
C GLN A 52 9.38 2.39 -0.63
N LEU A 53 9.50 1.20 -0.04
CA LEU A 53 8.39 0.49 0.58
C LEU A 53 8.22 0.98 2.02
N PHE A 54 6.99 1.33 2.39
CA PHE A 54 6.64 1.76 3.75
C PHE A 54 5.61 0.82 4.37
N GLY A 55 5.71 0.61 5.68
CA GLY A 55 4.66 -0.01 6.48
C GLY A 55 3.92 1.07 7.25
N PHE A 56 2.60 1.14 7.13
CA PHE A 56 1.78 2.07 7.90
C PHE A 56 0.97 1.29 8.92
N ASP A 57 1.11 1.68 10.19
CA ASP A 57 0.39 1.05 11.28
C ASP A 57 -0.75 1.95 11.75
N PHE A 58 -1.93 1.35 11.81
CA PHE A 58 -3.17 2.05 12.14
C PHE A 58 -3.86 1.40 13.33
N MET A 59 -4.57 2.22 14.09
CA MET A 59 -5.55 1.78 15.08
C MET A 59 -6.93 2.26 14.65
N VAL A 60 -7.96 1.47 14.98
CA VAL A 60 -9.37 1.80 14.71
C VAL A 60 -10.09 1.87 16.05
N ASP A 61 -10.80 2.98 16.30
CA ASP A 61 -11.57 3.17 17.54
C ASP A 61 -13.00 2.60 17.45
N GLU A 62 -13.76 2.74 18.55
CA GLU A 62 -15.13 2.24 18.66
C GLU A 62 -16.10 2.94 17.71
N GLU A 63 -15.80 4.16 17.28
CA GLU A 63 -16.55 4.90 16.26
C GLU A 63 -16.05 4.65 14.82
N LEU A 64 -15.19 3.65 14.62
CA LEU A 64 -14.59 3.29 13.34
C LEU A 64 -13.72 4.39 12.72
N ARG A 65 -13.17 5.30 13.53
CA ARG A 65 -12.19 6.27 13.06
C ARG A 65 -10.82 5.62 13.00
N VAL A 66 -10.09 5.92 11.93
CA VAL A 66 -8.75 5.39 11.70
C VAL A 66 -7.71 6.40 12.19
N TRP A 67 -6.82 5.94 13.05
CA TRP A 67 -5.72 6.71 13.61
C TRP A 67 -4.38 6.16 13.13
N LEU A 68 -3.54 7.03 12.58
CA LEU A 68 -2.14 6.67 12.27
C LEU A 68 -1.35 6.55 13.58
N ILE A 69 -0.66 5.43 13.75
CA ILE A 69 0.24 5.21 14.88
C ILE A 69 1.67 5.55 14.48
N GLU A 70 2.18 4.91 13.43
CA GLU A 70 3.52 5.16 12.91
C GLU A 70 3.67 4.79 11.43
N VAL A 71 4.81 5.22 10.85
CA VAL A 71 5.23 4.86 9.50
C VAL A 71 6.63 4.26 9.55
N ASN A 72 6.72 2.99 9.22
CA ASN A 72 7.94 2.19 9.20
C ASN A 72 8.65 2.32 7.84
N GLY A 73 9.89 2.83 7.84
CA GLY A 73 10.69 3.03 6.63
C GLY A 73 11.39 1.77 6.08
N ALA A 74 11.37 0.68 6.84
CA ALA A 74 11.93 -0.63 6.46
C ALA A 74 11.03 -1.75 7.01
N PRO A 75 9.81 -1.92 6.46
CA PRO A 75 8.85 -2.88 6.99
C PRO A 75 9.27 -4.32 6.70
N ALA A 76 8.91 -5.23 7.60
CA ALA A 76 8.85 -6.65 7.30
C ALA A 76 7.50 -6.99 6.64
N CYS A 77 7.45 -8.13 5.94
CA CYS A 77 6.21 -8.63 5.33
C CYS A 77 5.76 -9.93 5.98
N ALA A 78 4.46 -10.14 6.08
CA ALA A 78 3.90 -11.42 6.50
C ALA A 78 4.31 -12.52 5.51
N GLN A 79 4.75 -13.67 6.02
CA GLN A 79 5.29 -14.77 5.20
C GLN A 79 4.37 -15.18 4.03
N LYS A 80 3.05 -15.19 4.26
CA LYS A 80 2.04 -15.56 3.24
C LYS A 80 1.97 -14.57 2.07
N LEU A 81 2.31 -13.29 2.30
CA LEU A 81 2.22 -12.21 1.32
C LEU A 81 3.56 -11.89 0.66
N TYR A 82 4.65 -12.50 1.13
CA TYR A 82 6.01 -12.14 0.72
C TYR A 82 6.24 -12.28 -0.79
N ALA A 83 5.82 -13.41 -1.37
CA ALA A 83 6.03 -13.68 -2.79
C ALA A 83 5.30 -12.67 -3.69
N GLU A 84 4.03 -12.40 -3.38
CA GLU A 84 3.18 -11.45 -4.11
C GLU A 84 3.71 -10.01 -3.97
N LEU A 85 4.01 -9.58 -2.74
CA LEU A 85 4.55 -8.24 -2.50
C LEU A 85 5.89 -8.01 -3.21
N CYS A 86 6.82 -8.96 -3.12
CA CYS A 86 8.12 -8.84 -3.77
C CYS A 86 8.01 -8.81 -5.29
N GLN A 87 7.15 -9.65 -5.88
CA GLN A 87 6.91 -9.65 -7.32
C GLN A 87 6.34 -8.31 -7.78
N GLY A 88 5.33 -7.80 -7.07
CA GLY A 88 4.75 -6.49 -7.31
C GLY A 88 5.75 -5.32 -7.26
N ILE A 89 6.69 -5.35 -6.32
CA ILE A 89 7.77 -4.35 -6.22
C ILE A 89 8.66 -4.42 -7.46
N VAL A 90 9.04 -5.62 -7.91
CA VAL A 90 9.83 -5.78 -9.14
C VAL A 90 9.06 -5.19 -10.32
N ASP A 91 7.80 -5.57 -10.50
CA ASP A 91 7.01 -5.18 -11.67
C ASP A 91 6.73 -3.67 -11.72
N ILE A 92 6.38 -3.06 -10.59
CA ILE A 92 5.97 -1.65 -10.55
C ILE A 92 7.15 -0.71 -10.35
N ALA A 93 8.11 -1.04 -9.48
CA ALA A 93 9.15 -0.10 -9.07
C ALA A 93 10.49 -0.31 -9.80
N ILE A 94 10.77 -1.53 -10.26
CA ILE A 94 12.04 -1.86 -10.92
C ILE A 94 11.86 -1.93 -12.44
N SER A 95 10.98 -2.82 -12.92
CA SER A 95 10.74 -3.07 -14.35
C SER A 95 10.17 -1.86 -15.09
N SER A 96 9.53 -0.93 -14.38
CA SER A 96 9.06 0.35 -14.96
C SER A 96 10.19 1.29 -15.37
N VAL A 97 11.38 1.13 -14.78
CA VAL A 97 12.59 1.90 -15.09
C VAL A 97 13.60 1.05 -15.89
N PHE A 98 13.70 -0.23 -15.57
CA PHE A 98 14.61 -1.20 -16.17
C PHE A 98 13.84 -2.39 -16.74
N PRO A 99 13.21 -2.25 -17.91
CA PRO A 99 12.39 -3.30 -18.49
C PRO A 99 13.23 -4.56 -18.77
N PRO A 100 12.69 -5.76 -18.50
CA PRO A 100 13.41 -6.99 -18.79
C PRO A 100 13.63 -7.17 -20.30
N PRO A 101 14.75 -7.81 -20.70
CA PRO A 101 14.99 -8.13 -22.10
C PRO A 101 13.96 -9.18 -22.57
N ASP A 102 13.33 -8.92 -23.72
CA ASP A 102 12.45 -9.84 -24.47
C ASP A 102 11.14 -10.30 -23.79
N THR A 103 10.39 -9.40 -23.16
CA THR A 103 9.00 -9.69 -22.74
C THR A 103 7.98 -8.84 -23.49
N GLU A 104 7.10 -9.51 -24.26
CA GLU A 104 5.79 -8.95 -24.60
C GLU A 104 5.04 -8.68 -23.28
N GLN A 105 4.58 -7.44 -23.09
CA GLN A 105 3.86 -7.05 -21.87
C GLN A 105 2.52 -7.79 -21.81
N VAL A 106 2.47 -8.88 -21.05
CA VAL A 106 1.20 -9.48 -20.64
C VAL A 106 0.64 -8.60 -19.52
N PRO A 107 -0.52 -7.93 -19.71
CA PRO A 107 -1.11 -7.13 -18.64
C PRO A 107 -1.54 -8.07 -17.51
N GLN A 108 -0.82 -8.02 -16.39
CA GLN A 108 -1.23 -8.67 -15.15
C GLN A 108 -2.30 -7.82 -14.45
N PRO A 109 -3.26 -8.44 -13.75
CA PRO A 109 -4.24 -7.71 -12.95
C PRO A 109 -3.52 -6.85 -11.90
N ALA A 110 -4.03 -5.64 -11.68
CA ALA A 110 -3.42 -4.70 -10.73
C ALA A 110 -3.66 -5.19 -9.28
N GLU A 111 -2.65 -5.81 -8.68
CA GLU A 111 -2.65 -6.19 -7.25
C GLU A 111 -2.48 -4.95 -6.33
N PHE A 112 -1.95 -3.85 -6.85
CA PHE A 112 -1.78 -2.59 -6.12
C PHE A 112 -2.85 -1.57 -6.50
N ILE A 113 -3.37 -0.87 -5.49
CA ILE A 113 -4.31 0.23 -5.66
C ILE A 113 -3.51 1.52 -5.79
N LYS A 114 -3.67 2.22 -6.92
CA LYS A 114 -3.14 3.58 -7.10
C LYS A 114 -4.00 4.56 -6.30
N LEU A 115 -3.36 5.30 -5.38
CA LEU A 115 -3.98 6.29 -4.51
C LEU A 115 -4.08 7.68 -5.15
#